data_AF-A0A523A0W5-F1
#
_entry.id   AF-A0A523A0W5-F1
#
_cell.length_a   1.000
_cell.length_b   1.000
_cell.length_c   1.000
_cell.angle_alpha   90.00
_cell.angle_beta   90.00
_cell.angle_gamma   90.00
#
_symmetry.space_group_name_H-M   'P 1'
#
loop_
_entity.id
_entity.type
_entity.pdbx_description
1 polymer ?
#
loop_
_entity_poly.entity_id
_entity_poly.type
_entity_poly.pdbx_seq_one_letter_code
_entity_poly.pdbx_strand_id
1 'polypeptide(L)'
;MKVESGMVRIVRITAVPRLDPIRVTLDDLDPGKGRINIECWGRAWASYWGAMGNNTLAQFFCKCDNDYLIQNLASGKNLEPTRFSAEALEKLARETIRERRRGGQTGSALEFGSLGKDEARQLFDSLDELRHCESPISCWDHGNLLSEIFCEEWWHIVDEKARESNPEYDCLNRICDAVRGALIQLETEAQAEPRAATINTTSDGSETTDFVTRESAMAAIEHVAIHNSESRELEAEEMLVPFEATAEVWPTGERGMHP
;
A
#
# COMPACT_ATOMS: atom_id res chain seq x y z
N MET A 1 -5.22 35.98 -25.29
CA MET A 1 -5.06 34.52 -25.15
C MET A 1 -3.61 34.18 -25.44
N LYS A 2 -2.89 33.57 -24.49
CA LYS A 2 -1.55 33.04 -24.71
C LYS A 2 -1.69 31.54 -24.89
N VAL A 3 -1.09 30.97 -25.93
CA VAL A 3 -1.13 29.54 -26.24
C VAL A 3 0.29 29.03 -26.18
N GLU A 4 0.51 27.96 -25.41
CA GLU A 4 1.80 27.30 -25.24
C GLU A 4 1.62 25.81 -25.53
N SER A 5 2.63 25.20 -26.13
CA SER A 5 2.67 23.76 -26.41
C SER A 5 3.87 23.14 -25.69
N GLY A 6 3.67 22.00 -25.05
CA GLY A 6 4.71 21.26 -24.32
C GLY A 6 4.67 19.77 -24.65
N MET A 7 5.71 19.05 -24.23
CA MET A 7 5.79 17.59 -24.36
C MET A 7 5.42 16.94 -23.03
N VAL A 8 4.55 15.94 -23.08
CA VAL A 8 4.19 15.12 -21.92
C VAL A 8 4.67 13.69 -22.11
N ARG A 9 5.18 13.08 -21.04
CA ARG A 9 5.53 11.66 -21.03
C ARG A 9 4.39 10.86 -20.42
N ILE A 10 3.96 9.81 -21.11
CA ILE A 10 2.91 8.91 -20.61
C ILE A 10 3.53 7.55 -20.34
N VAL A 11 3.34 7.04 -19.14
CA VAL A 11 3.75 5.70 -18.70
C VAL A 11 2.50 4.86 -18.47
N ARG A 12 2.49 3.63 -18.99
CA ARG A 12 1.44 2.64 -18.73
C ARG A 12 2.05 1.50 -17.94
N ILE A 13 1.51 1.22 -16.77
CA ILE A 13 1.98 0.19 -15.86
C ILE A 13 0.89 -0.87 -15.79
N THR A 14 1.24 -2.11 -16.11
CA THR A 14 0.33 -3.25 -16.14
C THR A 14 0.93 -4.43 -15.39
N ALA A 15 0.13 -5.47 -15.14
CA ALA A 15 0.56 -6.70 -14.48
C ALA A 15 1.14 -6.48 -13.06
N VAL A 16 0.65 -5.46 -12.34
CA VAL A 16 0.97 -5.26 -10.93
C VAL A 16 -0.05 -6.03 -10.08
N PRO A 17 0.39 -6.95 -9.19
CA PRO A 17 -0.54 -7.75 -8.38
C PRO A 17 -1.51 -6.89 -7.56
N ARG A 18 -2.80 -7.20 -7.63
CA ARG A 18 -3.89 -6.52 -6.89
C ARG A 18 -4.02 -5.03 -7.20
N LEU A 19 -3.59 -4.59 -8.38
CA LEU A 19 -3.84 -3.25 -8.92
C LEU A 19 -4.30 -3.37 -10.38
N ASP A 20 -5.23 -2.51 -10.75
CA ASP A 20 -5.62 -2.30 -12.14
C ASP A 20 -4.50 -1.59 -12.92
N PRO A 21 -4.55 -1.62 -14.27
CA PRO A 21 -3.63 -0.87 -15.10
C PRO A 21 -3.57 0.61 -14.69
N ILE A 22 -2.35 1.10 -14.45
CA ILE A 22 -2.09 2.47 -14.04
C ILE A 22 -1.62 3.25 -15.25
N ARG A 23 -2.23 4.42 -15.47
CA ARG A 23 -1.76 5.39 -16.47
C ARG A 23 -1.22 6.61 -15.75
N VAL A 24 0.05 6.93 -16.01
CA VAL A 24 0.73 8.08 -15.43
C VAL A 24 1.09 9.06 -16.53
N THR A 25 0.71 10.32 -16.37
CA THR A 25 1.16 11.41 -17.23
C THR A 25 2.10 12.30 -16.42
N LEU A 26 3.29 12.52 -16.95
CA LEU A 26 4.34 13.35 -16.37
C LEU A 26 4.54 14.55 -17.28
N ASP A 27 4.48 15.74 -16.68
CA ASP A 27 4.57 17.01 -17.38
C ASP A 27 5.60 17.88 -16.65
N ASP A 28 6.84 17.87 -17.16
CA ASP A 28 7.94 18.71 -16.69
C ASP A 28 7.78 20.11 -17.32
N LEU A 29 7.08 20.99 -16.61
CA LEU A 29 6.64 22.30 -17.10
C LEU A 29 7.79 23.31 -17.23
N ASP A 30 8.70 23.32 -16.26
CA ASP A 30 9.89 24.16 -16.19
C ASP A 30 10.97 23.44 -15.34
N PRO A 31 12.24 23.86 -15.35
CA PRO A 31 13.22 23.38 -14.39
C PRO A 31 12.71 23.51 -12.95
N GLY A 32 12.60 22.38 -12.26
CA GLY A 32 12.09 22.31 -10.89
C GLY A 32 10.57 22.49 -10.75
N LYS A 33 9.80 22.48 -11.85
CA LYS A 33 8.32 22.50 -11.79
C LYS A 33 7.72 21.38 -12.62
N GLY A 34 6.76 20.67 -12.04
CA GLY A 34 6.15 19.55 -12.73
C GLY A 34 4.76 19.23 -12.22
N ARG A 35 3.99 18.57 -13.07
CA ARG A 35 2.65 18.08 -12.78
C ARG A 35 2.56 16.60 -13.13
N ILE A 36 1.99 15.83 -12.21
CA ILE A 36 1.68 14.42 -12.43
C ILE A 36 0.16 14.22 -12.43
N ASN A 37 -0.32 13.35 -13.32
CA ASN A 37 -1.66 12.79 -13.26
C ASN A 37 -1.55 11.26 -13.24
N ILE A 38 -2.18 10.61 -12.27
CA ILE A 38 -2.21 9.17 -12.10
C ILE A 38 -3.66 8.71 -12.22
N GLU A 39 -3.93 7.75 -13.09
CA GLU A 39 -5.24 7.16 -13.31
C GLU A 39 -5.17 5.65 -13.00
N CYS A 40 -6.09 5.15 -12.17
CA CYS A 40 -6.24 3.73 -11.85
C CYS A 40 -7.70 3.44 -11.45
N TRP A 41 -8.29 2.35 -11.95
CA TRP A 41 -9.68 1.92 -11.66
C TRP A 41 -10.73 3.05 -11.79
N GLY A 42 -10.71 3.80 -12.90
CA GLY A 42 -11.67 4.90 -13.12
C GLY A 42 -11.54 6.08 -12.15
N ARG A 43 -10.51 6.08 -11.30
CA ARG A 43 -10.13 7.18 -10.41
C ARG A 43 -8.89 7.87 -10.95
N ALA A 44 -8.77 9.16 -10.66
CA ALA A 44 -7.62 9.96 -11.03
C ALA A 44 -7.16 10.82 -9.86
N TRP A 45 -5.85 10.99 -9.76
CA TRP A 45 -5.18 11.85 -8.80
C TRP A 45 -4.20 12.74 -9.55
N ALA A 46 -4.12 14.00 -9.15
CA ALA A 46 -3.25 14.97 -9.77
C ALA A 46 -2.50 15.72 -8.69
N SER A 47 -1.23 16.03 -8.96
CA SER A 47 -0.47 16.93 -8.12
C SER A 47 0.48 17.79 -8.95
N TYR A 48 0.81 18.94 -8.40
CA TYR A 48 1.72 19.90 -8.97
C TYR A 48 2.74 20.32 -7.93
N TRP A 49 4.00 20.35 -8.32
CA TRP A 49 5.09 20.87 -7.51
C TRP A 49 5.76 22.02 -8.26
N GLY A 50 5.82 23.19 -7.61
CA GLY A 50 6.49 24.38 -8.16
C GLY A 50 7.93 24.57 -7.69
N ALA A 51 8.45 23.67 -6.85
CA ALA A 51 9.77 23.78 -6.22
C ALA A 51 10.41 22.39 -5.99
N MET A 52 10.69 21.66 -7.07
CA MET A 52 11.33 20.34 -7.05
C MET A 52 12.87 20.41 -7.01
N GLY A 53 13.44 21.61 -6.92
CA GLY A 53 14.89 21.84 -7.02
C GLY A 53 15.40 21.57 -8.44
N ASN A 54 16.58 20.96 -8.56
CA ASN A 54 17.17 20.59 -9.86
C ASN A 54 16.71 19.21 -10.37
N ASN A 55 15.68 18.62 -9.75
CA ASN A 55 15.17 17.32 -10.14
C ASN A 55 14.15 17.44 -11.27
N THR A 56 14.09 16.43 -12.13
CA THR A 56 12.89 16.18 -12.95
C THR A 56 11.75 15.72 -12.06
N LEU A 57 10.51 15.78 -12.57
CA LEU A 57 9.34 15.28 -11.88
C LEU A 57 9.49 13.80 -11.47
N ALA A 58 10.06 12.98 -12.34
CA ALA A 58 10.28 11.56 -12.06
C ALA A 58 11.28 11.35 -10.90
N GLN A 59 12.42 12.04 -10.97
CA GLN A 59 13.44 12.00 -9.91
C GLN A 59 12.90 12.51 -8.57
N PHE A 60 12.11 13.59 -8.61
CA PHE A 60 11.48 14.15 -7.43
C PHE A 60 10.50 13.15 -6.81
N PHE A 61 9.58 12.59 -7.63
CA PHE A 61 8.62 11.60 -7.17
C PHE A 61 9.30 10.38 -6.52
N CYS A 62 10.37 9.87 -7.13
CA CYS A 62 11.11 8.73 -6.59
C CYS A 62 11.80 8.99 -5.24
N LYS A 63 12.17 10.25 -4.96
CA LYS A 63 12.83 10.66 -3.71
C LYS A 63 11.86 10.88 -2.55
N CYS A 64 10.59 11.17 -2.84
CA CYS A 64 9.57 11.39 -1.83
C CYS A 64 9.08 10.08 -1.21
N ASP A 65 8.74 10.12 0.07
CA ASP A 65 8.01 9.06 0.76
C ASP A 65 6.54 9.02 0.32
N ASN A 66 5.89 7.86 0.52
CA ASN A 66 4.51 7.67 0.09
C ASN A 66 3.54 8.57 0.86
N ASP A 67 3.77 8.81 2.15
CA ASP A 67 2.88 9.64 2.98
C ASP A 67 2.80 11.05 2.40
N TYR A 68 3.95 11.68 2.11
CA TYR A 68 4.02 12.98 1.44
C TYR A 68 3.32 12.96 0.08
N LEU A 69 3.58 11.95 -0.76
CA LEU A 69 2.98 11.86 -2.09
C LEU A 69 1.46 11.71 -2.01
N ILE A 70 0.96 10.86 -1.12
CA ILE A 70 -0.47 10.62 -0.92
C ILE A 70 -1.17 11.90 -0.47
N GLN A 71 -0.59 12.62 0.50
CA GLN A 71 -1.16 13.89 0.95
C GLN A 71 -1.22 14.94 -0.15
N ASN A 72 -0.27 14.95 -1.08
CA ASN A 72 -0.31 15.85 -2.24
C ASN A 72 -1.30 15.41 -3.32
N LEU A 73 -1.36 14.11 -3.61
CA LEU A 73 -2.25 13.51 -4.62
C LEU A 73 -3.73 13.49 -4.19
N ALA A 74 -3.98 13.45 -2.88
CA ALA A 74 -5.30 13.45 -2.26
C ALA A 74 -5.53 14.69 -1.37
N SER A 75 -4.91 15.82 -1.73
CA SER A 75 -4.84 17.06 -0.93
C SER A 75 -6.19 17.66 -0.48
N GLY A 76 -7.32 17.23 -1.05
CA GLY A 76 -8.66 17.62 -0.59
C GLY A 76 -9.30 16.70 0.45
N LYS A 77 -8.67 15.57 0.80
CA LYS A 77 -9.29 14.52 1.64
C LYS A 77 -8.63 14.30 3.00
N ASN A 78 -7.45 14.88 3.26
CA ASN A 78 -6.61 14.59 4.42
C ASN A 78 -6.58 13.09 4.75
N LEU A 79 -6.05 12.31 3.80
CA LEU A 79 -6.17 10.87 3.82
C LEU A 79 -5.14 10.26 4.78
N GLU A 80 -5.60 9.79 5.93
CA GLU A 80 -4.75 9.16 6.95
C GLU A 80 -4.56 7.65 6.70
N PRO A 81 -3.44 7.04 7.15
CA PRO A 81 -3.20 5.60 7.06
C PRO A 81 -4.24 4.75 7.79
N THR A 82 -4.85 5.32 8.84
CA THR A 82 -5.93 4.68 9.59
C THR A 82 -7.14 5.59 9.67
N ARG A 83 -8.33 5.00 9.71
CA ARG A 83 -9.61 5.72 9.83
C ARG A 83 -10.42 5.16 10.98
N PHE A 84 -11.35 5.96 11.50
CA PHE A 84 -12.33 5.49 12.46
C PHE A 84 -13.15 4.32 11.89
N SER A 85 -13.50 3.35 12.74
CA SER A 85 -14.29 2.19 12.38
C SER A 85 -15.27 1.80 13.48
N ALA A 86 -16.55 1.74 13.15
CA ALA A 86 -17.59 1.24 14.03
C ALA A 86 -17.33 -0.22 14.44
N GLU A 87 -16.79 -1.03 13.52
CA GLU A 87 -16.44 -2.42 13.81
C GLU A 87 -15.27 -2.51 14.80
N ALA A 88 -14.26 -1.66 14.63
CA ALA A 88 -13.15 -1.55 15.58
C ALA A 88 -13.64 -1.07 16.95
N LEU A 89 -14.56 -0.11 16.99
CA LEU A 89 -15.20 0.37 18.23
C LEU A 89 -15.97 -0.76 18.93
N GLU A 90 -16.83 -1.47 18.20
CA GLU A 90 -17.62 -2.58 18.74
C GLU A 90 -16.69 -3.66 19.32
N LYS A 91 -15.62 -4.02 18.59
CA LYS A 91 -14.63 -4.99 19.03
C LYS A 91 -13.92 -4.52 20.31
N LEU A 92 -13.45 -3.27 20.33
CA LEU A 92 -12.80 -2.66 21.50
C LEU A 92 -13.72 -2.71 22.73
N ALA A 93 -14.98 -2.31 22.57
CA ALA A 93 -15.97 -2.34 23.63
C ALA A 93 -16.24 -3.77 24.14
N ARG A 94 -16.37 -4.76 23.24
CA ARG A 94 -16.52 -6.18 23.61
C ARG A 94 -15.33 -6.68 24.42
N GLU A 95 -14.11 -6.33 24.02
CA GLU A 95 -12.88 -6.71 24.71
C GLU A 95 -12.81 -6.08 26.10
N THR A 96 -13.07 -4.78 26.22
CA THR A 96 -13.10 -4.05 27.49
C THR A 96 -14.12 -4.63 28.47
N ILE A 97 -15.36 -4.91 28.03
CA ILE A 97 -16.39 -5.53 28.89
C ILE A 97 -15.94 -6.92 29.37
N ARG A 98 -15.35 -7.74 28.48
CA ARG A 98 -14.87 -9.08 28.83
C ARG A 98 -13.73 -9.01 29.85
N GLU A 99 -12.79 -8.09 29.67
CA GLU A 99 -11.66 -7.90 30.60
C GLU A 99 -12.14 -7.43 31.97
N ARG A 100 -12.98 -6.39 32.01
CA ARG A 100 -13.58 -5.88 33.27
C ARG A 100 -14.40 -6.96 33.98
N ARG A 101 -15.08 -7.85 33.24
CA ARG A 101 -15.83 -8.97 33.83
C ARG A 101 -14.94 -10.06 34.41
N ARG A 102 -13.76 -10.31 33.84
CA ARG A 102 -12.81 -11.32 34.36
C ARG A 102 -12.22 -10.91 35.72
N GLY A 103 -12.27 -9.63 36.08
CA GLY A 103 -11.93 -9.14 37.42
C GLY A 103 -10.44 -9.27 37.79
N GLY A 104 -9.54 -9.24 36.80
CA GLY A 104 -8.09 -9.29 37.02
C GLY A 104 -7.50 -7.95 37.48
N GLN A 105 -6.29 -7.96 38.01
CA GLN A 105 -5.51 -6.74 38.37
C GLN A 105 -4.74 -6.14 37.18
N THR A 106 -5.15 -6.45 35.94
CA THR A 106 -4.42 -6.07 34.72
C THR A 106 -5.38 -5.60 33.64
N GLY A 107 -4.89 -4.76 32.73
CA GLY A 107 -5.65 -4.25 31.58
C GLY A 107 -6.85 -3.38 31.99
N SER A 108 -7.93 -3.48 31.21
CA SER A 108 -9.13 -2.64 31.37
C SER A 108 -9.79 -2.73 32.75
N ALA A 109 -9.64 -3.86 33.46
CA ALA A 109 -10.20 -4.04 34.79
C ALA A 109 -9.53 -3.17 35.87
N LEU A 110 -8.23 -2.85 35.68
CA LEU A 110 -7.50 -1.92 36.55
C LEU A 110 -7.84 -0.47 36.21
N GLU A 111 -8.01 -0.16 34.92
CA GLU A 111 -8.23 1.19 34.42
C GLU A 111 -9.67 1.68 34.64
N PHE A 112 -10.67 0.80 34.41
CA PHE A 112 -12.10 1.16 34.42
C PHE A 112 -12.90 0.43 35.52
N GLY A 113 -12.23 -0.36 36.35
CA GLY A 113 -12.86 -1.16 37.40
C GLY A 113 -13.54 -2.44 36.88
N SER A 114 -13.91 -3.30 37.83
CA SER A 114 -14.56 -4.59 37.56
C SER A 114 -16.06 -4.46 37.29
N LEU A 115 -16.60 -5.34 36.44
CA LEU A 115 -18.04 -5.41 36.16
C LEU A 115 -18.71 -6.65 36.77
N GLY A 116 -19.91 -6.45 37.31
CA GLY A 116 -20.83 -7.52 37.69
C GLY A 116 -21.28 -8.36 36.49
N LYS A 117 -21.90 -9.52 36.76
CA LYS A 117 -22.38 -10.40 35.68
C LYS A 117 -23.49 -9.71 34.88
N ASP A 118 -24.44 -9.12 35.60
CA ASP A 118 -25.65 -8.56 34.99
C ASP A 118 -25.34 -7.24 34.30
N GLU A 119 -24.49 -6.39 34.90
CA GLU A 119 -23.95 -5.17 34.27
C GLU A 119 -23.21 -5.50 32.96
N ALA A 120 -22.28 -6.45 33.00
CA ALA A 120 -21.55 -6.86 31.80
C ALA A 120 -22.50 -7.41 30.71
N ARG A 121 -23.58 -8.10 31.10
CA ARG A 121 -24.57 -8.63 30.15
C ARG A 121 -25.37 -7.50 29.51
N GLN A 122 -25.84 -6.53 30.29
CA GLN A 122 -26.58 -5.37 29.80
C GLN A 122 -25.74 -4.55 28.82
N LEU A 123 -24.51 -4.20 29.21
CA LEU A 123 -23.59 -3.47 28.34
C LEU A 123 -23.32 -4.21 27.04
N PHE A 124 -23.13 -5.54 27.10
CA PHE A 124 -22.85 -6.35 25.92
C PHE A 124 -24.05 -6.42 24.95
N ASP A 125 -25.28 -6.40 25.47
CA ASP A 125 -26.50 -6.42 24.65
C ASP A 125 -26.77 -5.04 24.01
N SER A 126 -26.35 -3.94 24.64
CA SER A 126 -26.45 -2.58 24.09
C SER A 126 -25.39 -2.24 23.03
N LEU A 127 -24.38 -3.07 22.80
CA LEU A 127 -23.30 -2.77 21.85
C LEU A 127 -23.76 -2.63 20.39
N ASP A 128 -24.88 -3.23 20.02
CA ASP A 128 -25.42 -3.11 18.67
C ASP A 128 -25.77 -1.65 18.32
N GLU A 129 -25.99 -0.78 19.32
CA GLU A 129 -26.20 0.66 19.14
C GLU A 129 -24.99 1.35 18.49
N LEU A 130 -23.77 0.84 18.70
CA LEU A 130 -22.53 1.47 18.21
C LEU A 130 -22.26 1.22 16.72
N ARG A 131 -22.99 0.29 16.08
CA ARG A 131 -22.76 -0.10 14.68
C ARG A 131 -22.99 1.03 13.68
N HIS A 132 -23.77 2.02 14.07
CA HIS A 132 -24.15 3.14 13.21
C HIS A 132 -23.30 4.39 13.45
N CYS A 133 -22.28 4.31 14.30
CA CYS A 133 -21.31 5.39 14.44
C CYS A 133 -20.49 5.50 13.14
N GLU A 134 -20.60 6.62 12.43
CA GLU A 134 -19.83 6.86 11.20
C GLU A 134 -18.51 7.59 11.49
N SER A 135 -18.40 8.24 12.65
CA SER A 135 -17.24 9.03 13.05
C SER A 135 -17.09 9.10 14.58
N PRO A 136 -15.93 9.57 15.08
CA PRO A 136 -15.78 9.87 16.51
C PRO A 136 -16.81 10.89 17.02
N ILE A 137 -17.26 11.80 16.17
CA ILE A 137 -18.25 12.82 16.53
C ILE A 137 -19.64 12.21 16.71
N SER A 138 -20.06 11.26 15.87
CA SER A 138 -21.35 10.58 16.05
C SER A 138 -21.38 9.70 17.31
N CYS A 139 -20.22 9.33 17.85
CA CYS A 139 -20.16 8.54 19.09
C CYS A 139 -20.70 9.30 20.32
N TRP A 140 -20.75 10.64 20.27
CA TRP A 140 -21.29 11.44 21.37
C TRP A 140 -22.77 11.15 21.66
N ASP A 141 -23.54 10.73 20.64
CA ASP A 141 -24.95 10.33 20.81
C ASP A 141 -25.09 9.09 21.71
N HIS A 142 -24.04 8.28 21.82
CA HIS A 142 -23.94 7.09 22.67
C HIS A 142 -23.03 7.32 23.89
N GLY A 143 -22.79 8.58 24.26
CA GLY A 143 -21.85 8.95 25.31
C GLY A 143 -22.12 8.29 26.68
N ASN A 144 -23.38 8.04 27.03
CA ASN A 144 -23.74 7.35 28.28
C ASN A 144 -23.23 5.90 28.27
N LEU A 145 -23.55 5.15 27.20
CA LEU A 145 -23.10 3.77 27.03
C LEU A 145 -21.57 3.70 27.00
N LEU A 146 -20.92 4.60 26.24
CA LEU A 146 -19.46 4.64 26.14
C LEU A 146 -18.81 5.01 27.47
N SER A 147 -19.43 5.90 28.26
CA SER A 147 -18.95 6.23 29.61
C SER A 147 -19.07 5.06 30.57
N GLU A 148 -20.14 4.25 30.47
CA GLU A 148 -20.26 3.05 31.29
C GLU A 148 -19.22 1.98 30.92
N ILE A 149 -18.78 1.94 29.66
CA ILE A 149 -17.79 0.97 29.16
C ILE A 149 -16.34 1.43 29.44
N PHE A 150 -16.03 2.69 29.15
CA PHE A 150 -14.67 3.26 29.10
C PHE A 150 -14.41 4.40 30.11
N CYS A 151 -15.37 4.70 30.99
CA CYS A 151 -15.37 5.87 31.89
C CYS A 151 -15.55 7.21 31.16
N GLU A 152 -15.53 8.32 31.91
CA GLU A 152 -15.90 9.66 31.42
C GLU A 152 -15.07 10.10 30.20
N GLU A 153 -13.78 9.77 30.15
CA GLU A 153 -12.83 10.18 29.08
C GLU A 153 -12.85 9.23 27.86
N TRP A 154 -14.00 8.61 27.56
CA TRP A 154 -14.12 7.61 26.49
C TRP A 154 -13.69 8.14 25.12
N TRP A 155 -13.84 9.44 24.85
CA TRP A 155 -13.53 10.03 23.54
C TRP A 155 -12.06 9.90 23.15
N HIS A 156 -11.13 9.96 24.11
CA HIS A 156 -9.71 9.76 23.86
C HIS A 156 -9.42 8.32 23.43
N ILE A 157 -10.06 7.36 24.10
CA ILE A 157 -9.91 5.93 23.81
C ILE A 157 -10.50 5.61 22.43
N VAL A 158 -11.68 6.15 22.12
CA VAL A 158 -12.33 5.91 20.84
C VAL A 158 -11.52 6.51 19.69
N ASP A 159 -11.08 7.77 19.80
CA ASP A 159 -10.34 8.43 18.72
C ASP A 159 -9.00 7.74 18.42
N GLU A 160 -8.32 7.26 19.46
CA GLU A 160 -7.02 6.59 19.35
C GLU A 160 -7.14 5.12 18.92
N LYS A 161 -8.06 4.36 19.54
CA LYS A 161 -8.07 2.88 19.44
C LYS A 161 -9.17 2.32 18.55
N ALA A 162 -10.27 3.04 18.32
CA ALA A 162 -11.34 2.57 17.43
C ALA A 162 -11.04 2.85 15.95
N ARG A 163 -9.88 2.39 15.50
CA ARG A 163 -9.35 2.66 14.17
C ARG A 163 -9.05 1.37 13.40
N GLU A 164 -9.16 1.45 12.08
CA GLU A 164 -8.78 0.39 11.15
C GLU A 164 -7.84 0.94 10.06
N SER A 165 -7.19 0.04 9.33
CA SER A 165 -6.42 0.43 8.13
C SER A 165 -7.33 1.11 7.12
N ASN A 166 -6.89 2.23 6.54
CA ASN A 166 -7.67 2.95 5.55
C ASN A 166 -7.46 2.33 4.16
N PRO A 167 -8.46 1.64 3.57
CA PRO A 167 -8.26 0.92 2.30
C PRO A 167 -7.96 1.86 1.12
N GLU A 168 -8.44 3.11 1.20
CA GLU A 168 -8.14 4.12 0.19
C GLU A 168 -6.66 4.54 0.27
N TYR A 169 -6.13 4.72 1.49
CA TYR A 169 -4.72 5.01 1.71
C TYR A 169 -3.84 3.85 1.21
N ASP A 170 -4.18 2.62 1.61
CA ASP A 170 -3.43 1.42 1.22
C ASP A 170 -3.43 1.19 -0.29
N CYS A 171 -4.49 1.60 -0.99
CA CYS A 171 -4.54 1.57 -2.45
C CYS A 171 -3.58 2.59 -3.07
N LEU A 172 -3.65 3.86 -2.65
CA LEU A 172 -2.73 4.89 -3.15
C LEU A 172 -1.27 4.59 -2.81
N ASN A 173 -1.00 4.03 -1.63
CA ASN A 173 0.33 3.60 -1.22
C ASN A 173 0.92 2.60 -2.21
N ARG A 174 0.16 1.55 -2.56
CA ARG A 174 0.56 0.57 -3.59
C ARG A 174 0.72 1.19 -4.97
N ILE A 175 -0.14 2.15 -5.33
CA ILE A 175 -0.01 2.87 -6.60
C ILE A 175 1.29 3.69 -6.62
N CYS A 176 1.61 4.43 -5.56
CA CYS A 176 2.86 5.19 -5.46
C CYS A 176 4.08 4.29 -5.59
N ASP A 177 4.08 3.11 -4.94
CA ASP A 177 5.17 2.13 -5.07
C ASP A 177 5.31 1.60 -6.50
N ALA A 178 4.20 1.28 -7.17
CA ALA A 178 4.21 0.81 -8.55
C ALA A 178 4.73 1.90 -9.51
N VAL A 179 4.28 3.15 -9.33
CA VAL A 179 4.76 4.29 -10.13
C VAL A 179 6.24 4.53 -9.89
N ARG A 180 6.70 4.52 -8.64
CA ARG A 180 8.12 4.65 -8.30
C ARG A 180 8.96 3.56 -8.97
N GLY A 181 8.55 2.30 -8.86
CA GLY A 181 9.24 1.17 -9.49
C GLY A 181 9.36 1.34 -11.01
N ALA A 182 8.27 1.72 -11.68
CA ALA A 182 8.27 1.95 -13.11
C ALA A 182 9.17 3.14 -13.53
N LEU A 183 9.17 4.24 -12.77
CA LEU A 183 10.02 5.40 -13.06
C LEU A 183 11.50 5.06 -12.90
N ILE A 184 11.87 4.34 -11.83
CA ILE A 184 13.25 3.88 -11.60
C ILE A 184 13.72 2.97 -12.74
N GLN A 185 12.86 2.03 -13.16
CA GLN A 185 13.16 1.13 -14.27
C GLN A 185 13.44 1.92 -15.56
N LEU A 186 12.56 2.85 -15.92
CA LEU A 186 12.73 3.68 -17.12
C LEU A 186 13.98 4.56 -17.07
N GLU A 187 14.33 5.10 -15.90
CA GLU A 187 15.57 5.87 -15.74
C GLU A 187 16.82 4.98 -15.85
N THR A 188 16.75 3.75 -15.37
CA THR A 188 17.85 2.77 -15.45
C THR A 188 18.06 2.30 -16.90
N GLU A 189 16.99 1.98 -17.62
CA GLU A 189 17.04 1.56 -19.03
C GLU A 189 17.60 2.67 -19.93
N ALA A 190 17.15 3.91 -19.74
CA ALA A 190 17.67 5.07 -20.47
C ALA A 190 19.18 5.33 -20.23
N GLN A 191 19.70 4.96 -19.06
CA GLN A 191 21.12 5.06 -18.72
C GLN A 191 21.95 3.85 -19.21
N ALA A 192 21.32 2.73 -19.54
CA ALA A 192 21.99 1.53 -20.03
C ALA A 192 22.26 1.57 -21.56
N GLU A 193 21.42 2.26 -22.34
CA GLU A 193 21.55 2.36 -23.80
C GLU A 193 22.81 3.07 -24.37
N PRO A 194 23.58 3.94 -23.68
CA PRO A 194 24.77 4.53 -24.28
C PRO A 194 26.03 3.63 -24.21
N ARG A 195 25.98 2.45 -23.58
CA ARG A 195 27.19 1.63 -23.34
C ARG A 195 27.39 0.46 -24.32
N ALA A 196 26.35 0.06 -25.06
CA ALA A 196 26.44 -1.01 -26.06
C ALA A 196 26.97 -0.54 -27.43
N ALA A 197 27.01 0.77 -27.69
CA ALA A 197 27.37 1.32 -29.01
C ALA A 197 28.87 1.65 -29.20
N THR A 198 29.73 1.44 -28.19
CA THR A 198 31.15 1.86 -28.25
C THR A 198 32.11 0.69 -28.03
N ILE A 199 32.03 -0.35 -28.86
CA ILE A 199 33.17 -1.22 -29.16
C ILE A 199 33.08 -1.59 -30.64
N ASN A 200 33.75 -0.80 -31.49
CA ASN A 200 34.41 -1.24 -32.72
C ASN A 200 34.94 -0.01 -33.46
N THR A 201 36.12 0.48 -33.06
CA THR A 201 36.98 1.22 -33.99
C THR A 201 38.44 1.12 -33.55
N THR A 202 39.06 -0.02 -33.86
CA THR A 202 40.51 -0.09 -34.01
C THR A 202 40.85 -1.09 -35.12
N SER A 203 41.86 -0.74 -35.92
CA SER A 203 42.45 -1.40 -37.10
C SER A 203 41.62 -1.26 -38.39
N ASP A 204 42.02 -0.41 -39.31
CA ASP A 204 43.14 -0.55 -40.27
C ASP A 204 42.74 -1.40 -41.50
N GLY A 205 43.05 -0.81 -42.66
CA GLY A 205 42.80 -1.22 -44.06
C GLY A 205 42.06 -2.52 -44.37
N SER A 206 40.88 -2.41 -44.98
CA SER A 206 40.61 -2.85 -46.37
C SER A 206 39.12 -2.78 -46.68
N GLU A 207 38.81 -2.26 -47.87
CA GLU A 207 37.47 -2.26 -48.45
C GLU A 207 36.95 -3.69 -48.61
N THR A 208 35.77 -3.98 -48.09
CA THR A 208 34.75 -4.78 -48.78
C THR A 208 33.39 -4.49 -48.15
N THR A 209 32.45 -4.11 -49.01
CA THR A 209 31.03 -3.93 -48.75
C THR A 209 30.40 -5.22 -48.24
N ASP A 210 29.69 -5.18 -47.11
CA ASP A 210 28.58 -6.11 -46.87
C ASP A 210 27.47 -5.46 -46.03
N PHE A 211 26.31 -5.38 -46.67
CA PHE A 211 25.03 -4.98 -46.09
C PHE A 211 24.55 -6.12 -45.16
N VAL A 212 24.70 -5.97 -43.85
CA VAL A 212 23.98 -6.80 -42.88
C VAL A 212 22.76 -6.01 -42.41
N THR A 213 21.59 -6.42 -42.90
CA THR A 213 20.29 -5.82 -42.64
C THR A 213 19.83 -6.02 -41.20
N ARG A 214 18.97 -5.11 -40.75
CA ARG A 214 18.24 -5.04 -39.47
C ARG A 214 17.64 -6.36 -38.94
N GLU A 215 17.53 -7.41 -39.76
CA GLU A 215 17.05 -8.73 -39.35
C GLU A 215 17.99 -9.46 -38.39
N SER A 216 19.32 -9.38 -38.57
CA SER A 216 20.27 -10.06 -37.65
C SER A 216 20.27 -9.46 -36.25
N ALA A 217 19.96 -8.17 -36.11
CA ALA A 217 19.87 -7.51 -34.81
C ALA A 217 18.58 -7.92 -34.06
N MET A 218 17.48 -8.15 -34.79
CA MET A 218 16.24 -8.63 -34.17
C MET A 218 16.33 -10.10 -33.73
N ALA A 219 16.99 -10.96 -34.51
CA ALA A 219 17.20 -12.37 -34.14
C ALA A 219 18.07 -12.53 -32.88
N ALA A 220 19.05 -11.64 -32.67
CA ALA A 220 19.89 -11.66 -31.47
C ALA A 220 19.12 -11.21 -30.20
N ILE A 221 18.18 -10.28 -30.33
CA ILE A 221 17.32 -9.83 -29.22
C ILE A 221 16.32 -10.91 -28.84
N GLU A 222 15.78 -11.64 -29.82
CA GLU A 222 14.82 -12.72 -29.59
C GLU A 222 15.47 -13.93 -28.89
N HIS A 223 16.72 -14.28 -29.24
CA HIS A 223 17.45 -15.35 -28.56
C HIS A 223 17.82 -15.03 -27.10
N VAL A 224 18.10 -13.76 -26.76
CA VAL A 224 18.38 -13.35 -25.37
C VAL A 224 17.09 -13.31 -24.53
N ALA A 225 15.95 -12.96 -25.14
CA ALA A 225 14.65 -12.99 -24.46
C ALA A 225 14.20 -14.42 -24.11
N ILE A 226 14.41 -15.38 -25.03
CA ILE A 226 14.03 -16.79 -24.83
C ILE A 226 14.89 -17.47 -23.75
N HIS A 227 16.20 -17.18 -23.70
CA HIS A 227 17.07 -17.77 -22.67
C HIS A 227 16.79 -17.24 -21.25
N ASN A 228 16.35 -15.98 -21.14
CA ASN A 228 15.95 -15.39 -19.86
C ASN A 228 14.55 -15.84 -19.38
N SER A 229 13.65 -16.27 -20.28
CA SER A 229 12.38 -16.88 -19.88
C SER A 229 12.56 -18.33 -19.43
N GLU A 230 13.37 -19.12 -20.13
CA GLU A 230 13.62 -20.52 -19.78
C GLU A 230 14.39 -20.65 -18.44
N SER A 231 15.31 -19.71 -18.16
CA SER A 231 16.04 -19.68 -16.88
C SER A 231 15.13 -19.32 -15.69
N ARG A 232 14.06 -18.55 -15.92
CA ARG A 232 13.06 -18.19 -14.89
C ARG A 232 12.02 -19.27 -14.66
N GLU A 233 11.71 -20.10 -15.65
CA GLU A 233 10.84 -21.26 -15.47
C GLU A 233 11.55 -22.40 -14.71
N LEU A 234 12.84 -22.59 -14.94
CA LEU A 234 13.63 -23.61 -14.21
C LEU A 234 13.83 -23.26 -12.72
N GLU A 235 13.98 -21.98 -12.37
CA GLU A 235 14.02 -21.55 -10.96
C GLU A 235 12.63 -21.61 -10.26
N ALA A 236 11.53 -21.56 -11.03
CA ALA A 236 10.18 -21.69 -10.49
C ALA A 236 9.77 -23.15 -10.27
N GLU A 237 10.29 -24.08 -11.08
CA GLU A 237 10.01 -25.52 -10.95
C GLU A 237 10.81 -26.19 -9.81
N GLU A 238 12.00 -25.68 -9.48
CA GLU A 238 12.82 -26.18 -8.37
C GLU A 238 12.29 -25.78 -6.96
N MET A 239 11.25 -24.94 -6.90
CA MET A 239 10.66 -24.44 -5.65
C MET A 239 9.36 -25.16 -5.21
N LEU A 240 8.92 -26.18 -5.97
CA LEU A 240 7.77 -27.02 -5.62
C LEU A 240 8.21 -28.33 -4.96
N VAL A 241 8.64 -28.23 -3.69
CA VAL A 241 8.74 -29.40 -2.80
C VAL A 241 7.37 -29.64 -2.16
N PRO A 242 6.80 -30.86 -2.19
CA PRO A 242 5.50 -31.14 -1.57
C PRO A 242 5.60 -31.01 -0.04
N PHE A 243 4.76 -30.15 0.54
CA PHE A 243 4.53 -30.06 1.98
C PHE A 243 3.75 -31.30 2.43
N GLU A 244 4.45 -32.33 2.93
CA GLU A 244 3.81 -33.48 3.57
C GLU A 244 3.15 -33.04 4.89
N ALA A 245 1.86 -33.31 5.00
CA ALA A 245 1.05 -33.03 6.17
C ALA A 245 1.39 -33.98 7.33
N THR A 246 2.04 -33.47 8.37
CA THR A 246 2.11 -34.14 9.67
C THR A 246 0.89 -33.77 10.49
N ALA A 247 -0.03 -34.73 10.63
CA ALA A 247 -1.14 -34.67 11.56
C ALA A 247 -0.61 -34.87 13.00
N GLU A 248 -0.48 -33.80 13.77
CA GLU A 248 -0.28 -33.90 15.21
C GLU A 248 -1.60 -34.19 15.92
N VAL A 249 -1.63 -35.38 16.52
CA VAL A 249 -2.66 -35.90 17.40
C VAL A 249 -2.59 -35.16 18.74
N TRP A 250 -3.67 -34.46 19.10
CA TRP A 250 -3.84 -33.88 20.44
C TRP A 250 -4.05 -34.99 21.47
N PRO A 251 -3.30 -35.04 22.58
CA PRO A 251 -3.58 -35.99 23.64
C PRO A 251 -4.74 -35.47 24.50
N THR A 252 -5.91 -36.11 24.37
CA THR A 252 -6.98 -36.09 25.37
C THR A 252 -6.48 -36.80 26.62
N GLY A 253 -6.09 -36.03 27.64
CA GLY A 253 -5.70 -36.52 28.96
C GLY A 253 -6.81 -36.25 29.98
N GLU A 254 -7.40 -37.34 30.46
CA GLU A 254 -8.59 -37.40 31.29
C GLU A 254 -8.41 -36.83 32.71
N ARG A 255 -9.53 -36.29 33.22
CA ARG A 255 -9.79 -36.07 34.65
C ARG A 255 -9.83 -37.41 35.37
N GLY A 256 -8.84 -37.65 36.23
CA GLY A 256 -8.84 -38.71 37.24
C GLY A 256 -9.07 -38.12 38.62
N MET A 257 -10.21 -38.45 39.20
CA MET A 257 -10.72 -38.02 40.51
C MET A 257 -10.35 -39.07 41.58
N HIS A 258 -10.15 -38.59 42.82
CA HIS A 258 -10.15 -39.30 44.13
C HIS A 258 -8.88 -39.94 44.70
N PRO A 259 -8.78 -40.09 46.05
CA PRO A 259 -9.47 -39.38 47.15
C PRO A 259 -8.54 -38.55 48.05
#